data_AF-A0A7X7R7F1-F1
#
_entry.id   AF-A0A7X7R7F1-F1
#
_cell.length_a   1.000
_cell.length_b   1.000
_cell.length_c   1.000
_cell.angle_alpha   90.00
_cell.angle_beta   90.00
_cell.angle_gamma   90.00
#
_symmetry.space_group_name_H-M   'P 1'
#
loop_
_entity.id
_entity.type
_entity.pdbx_description
1 polymer ?
#
loop_
_entity_poly.entity_id
_entity_poly.type
_entity_poly.pdbx_seq_one_letter_code
_entity_poly.pdbx_strand_id
1 'polypeptide(L)' 'MSELFSRRVALFDTAESRELLRHCRHGLEKESLRVDRDARLATTPHPVALGSALTHPQITTDYS' A
#
# COMPACT_ATOMS: atom_id res chain seq x y z
N MET A 1 19.61 -24.11 -1.73
CA MET A 1 19.76 -22.63 -1.66
C MET A 1 21.09 -22.24 -2.27
N SER A 2 21.20 -21.07 -2.92
CA SER A 2 22.48 -20.63 -3.50
C SER A 2 23.46 -20.18 -2.41
N GLU A 3 24.76 -20.33 -2.66
CA GLU A 3 25.83 -19.90 -1.75
C GLU A 3 25.74 -18.38 -1.45
N LEU A 4 25.47 -17.59 -2.49
CA LEU A 4 25.22 -16.15 -2.37
C LEU A 4 24.05 -15.81 -1.44
N PHE A 5 22.95 -16.58 -1.50
CA PHE A 5 21.79 -16.37 -0.62
C PHE A 5 22.17 -16.62 0.84
N SER A 6 22.79 -17.77 1.12
CA SER A 6 23.24 -18.13 2.47
C SER A 6 24.19 -17.09 3.05
N ARG A 7 25.15 -16.61 2.24
CA ARG A 7 26.09 -15.55 2.65
C ARG A 7 25.39 -14.24 3.01
N ARG A 8 24.34 -13.85 2.29
CA ARG A 8 23.59 -12.61 2.55
C ARG A 8 22.72 -12.71 3.80
N VAL A 9 22.06 -13.85 4.02
CA VAL A 9 21.28 -14.07 5.23
C VAL A 9 22.16 -14.04 6.48
N ALA A 10 23.37 -14.62 6.39
CA ALA A 10 24.34 -14.61 7.50
C ALA A 10 24.76 -13.19 7.96
N LEU A 11 24.65 -12.15 7.11
CA LEU A 11 24.93 -10.77 7.51
C LEU A 11 23.95 -10.23 8.57
N PHE A 12 22.77 -10.87 8.71
CA PHE A 12 21.75 -10.51 9.69
C PHE A 12 21.81 -11.36 10.96
N ASP A 13 22.89 -12.11 11.19
CA ASP A 13 22.99 -13.00 12.36
C ASP A 13 23.37 -12.28 13.66
N THR A 14 23.87 -11.04 13.57
CA THR A 14 24.19 -10.21 14.74
C THR A 14 22.96 -9.46 15.27
N ALA A 15 22.97 -9.13 16.56
CA ALA A 15 21.89 -8.37 17.19
C ALA A 15 21.76 -6.97 16.58
N GLU A 16 22.90 -6.34 16.27
CA GLU A 16 22.99 -5.03 15.65
C GLU A 16 22.34 -5.02 14.26
N SER A 17 22.63 -6.03 13.43
CA SER A 17 22.04 -6.13 12.08
C SER A 17 20.54 -6.39 12.11
N ARG A 18 20.03 -7.11 13.10
CA ARG A 18 18.58 -7.37 13.24
C ARG A 18 17.82 -6.12 13.68
N GLU A 19 18.43 -5.26 14.51
CA GLU A 19 17.80 -4.01 14.92
C GLU A 19 17.53 -3.08 13.72
N LEU A 20 18.42 -3.09 12.72
CA LEU A 20 18.26 -2.30 11.48
C LEU A 20 16.97 -2.66 10.71
N LEU A 21 16.46 -3.89 10.85
CA LEU A 21 15.23 -4.34 10.17
C LEU A 21 13.95 -3.90 10.89
N ARG A 22 14.03 -3.46 12.15
CA ARG A 22 12.84 -3.15 12.97
C ARG A 22 12.20 -1.81 12.63
N HIS A 23 12.90 -0.96 11.87
CA HIS A 23 12.45 0.39 11.53
C HIS A 23 11.97 0.53 10.09
N CYS A 24 11.65 -0.58 9.42
CA CYS A 24 11.05 -0.55 8.09
C CYS A 24 9.70 0.18 8.12
N ARG A 25 9.57 1.21 7.27
CA ARG A 25 8.32 1.95 7.08
C ARG A 25 7.57 1.36 5.90
N HIS A 26 6.26 1.22 6.04
CA HIS A 26 5.39 0.66 5.01
C HIS A 26 4.30 1.67 4.67
N GLY A 27 4.05 1.83 3.36
CA GLY A 27 2.86 2.50 2.84
C GLY A 27 1.93 1.47 2.22
N LEU A 28 0.62 1.70 2.29
CA LEU A 28 -0.39 0.85 1.67
C LEU A 28 -1.31 1.71 0.82
N GLU A 29 -1.57 1.23 -0.39
CA GLU A 29 -2.55 1.76 -1.32
C GLU A 29 -3.56 0.65 -1.61
N LYS A 30 -4.84 1.01 -1.70
CA LYS A 30 -5.92 0.04 -1.93
C LYS A 30 -6.96 0.63 -2.86
N GLU A 31 -7.13 -0.01 -4.00
CA GLU A 31 -8.18 0.32 -4.96
C GLU A 31 -9.47 -0.47 -4.68
N SER A 32 -10.59 0.11 -5.09
CA SER A 32 -11.89 -0.57 -5.13
C SER A 32 -12.88 0.26 -5.93
N LEU A 33 -13.71 -0.40 -6.73
CA LEU A 33 -14.80 0.25 -7.44
C LEU A 33 -15.94 0.61 -6.48
N ARG A 34 -16.58 1.76 -6.71
CA ARG A 34 -17.84 2.10 -6.05
C ARG A 34 -18.97 1.37 -6.75
N VAL A 35 -19.88 0.79 -5.97
CA VAL A 35 -21.05 0.08 -6.49
C VAL A 35 -22.33 0.55 -5.83
N ASP A 36 -23.46 0.37 -6.52
CA ASP A 36 -24.79 0.55 -5.94
C ASP A 36 -25.22 -0.69 -5.11
N ARG A 37 -26.45 -0.67 -4.61
CA ARG A 37 -27.00 -1.76 -3.77
C ARG A 37 -27.21 -3.07 -4.53
N ASP A 38 -27.29 -3.01 -5.85
CA ASP A 38 -27.44 -4.15 -6.75
C ASP A 38 -26.07 -4.61 -7.30
N ALA A 39 -24.97 -4.14 -6.69
CA ALA A 39 -23.58 -4.44 -7.06
C ALA A 39 -23.19 -3.98 -8.48
N ARG A 40 -23.89 -2.99 -9.05
CA ARG A 40 -23.53 -2.40 -10.34
C ARG A 40 -22.57 -1.24 -10.13
N LEU A 41 -21.73 -0.94 -11.13
CA LEU A 41 -20.82 0.20 -11.08
C LEU A 41 -21.58 1.50 -10.82
N ALA A 42 -21.17 2.23 -9.79
CA ALA A 42 -21.75 3.52 -9.47
C ALA A 42 -21.35 4.54 -10.54
N THR A 43 -22.34 5.16 -11.18
CA THR A 43 -22.14 6.22 -12.19
C THR A 43 -22.19 7.63 -11.59
N THR A 44 -22.32 7.73 -10.25
CA THR A 44 -22.29 9.02 -9.55
C THR A 44 -20.86 9.61 -9.52
N PRO A 45 -20.70 10.94 -9.48
CA PRO A 45 -19.39 11.58 -9.32
C PRO A 45 -18.67 11.20 -8.02
N HIS A 46 -17.40 11.61 -7.90
CA HIS A 46 -16.64 11.48 -6.65
C HIS A 46 -17.41 12.11 -5.48
N PRO A 47 -17.58 11.42 -4.32
CA PRO A 47 -18.37 11.94 -3.21
C PRO A 47 -17.80 13.27 -2.67
N VAL A 48 -18.62 14.32 -2.66
CA VAL A 48 -18.22 15.67 -2.21
C VAL A 48 -17.66 15.67 -0.78
N ALA A 49 -18.17 14.80 0.09
CA ALA A 49 -17.72 14.67 1.48
C ALA A 49 -16.25 14.18 1.61
N LEU A 50 -15.68 13.57 0.57
CA LEU A 50 -14.27 13.14 0.53
C LEU A 50 -13.34 14.24 -0.02
N GLY A 51 -13.89 15.39 -0.40
CA GLY A 51 -13.13 16.53 -0.90
C GLY A 51 -12.71 16.37 -2.36
N SER A 52 -11.49 16.81 -2.67
CA SER A 52 -10.93 16.81 -4.01
C SER A 52 -10.04 15.60 -4.21
N ALA A 53 -10.39 14.71 -5.14
CA ALA A 53 -9.53 13.58 -5.51
C ALA A 53 -8.12 14.04 -5.97
N LEU A 54 -7.99 15.24 -6.55
CA LEU A 54 -6.71 15.75 -7.05
C LEU A 54 -5.72 16.13 -5.93
N THR A 55 -6.22 16.55 -4.75
CA THR A 55 -5.37 17.14 -3.70
C THR A 55 -5.55 16.53 -2.32
N HIS A 56 -6.50 15.60 -2.14
CA HIS A 56 -6.74 14.97 -0.85
C HIS A 56 -5.60 13.99 -0.51
N PRO A 57 -4.99 14.07 0.69
CA PRO A 57 -3.72 13.40 1.00
C PRO A 57 -3.82 11.88 1.18
N GLN A 58 -5.03 11.33 1.32
CA GLN A 58 -5.25 9.92 1.71
C GLN A 58 -6.30 9.19 0.87
N ILE A 59 -7.06 9.90 0.04
CA ILE A 59 -8.21 9.37 -0.70
C ILE A 59 -8.21 10.04 -2.05
N THR A 60 -8.12 9.25 -3.12
CA THR A 60 -8.12 9.75 -4.49
C THR A 60 -8.89 8.78 -5.37
N THR A 61 -8.92 9.04 -6.68
CA THR A 61 -9.50 8.17 -7.69
C THR A 61 -8.41 7.75 -8.66
N ASP A 62 -8.34 6.46 -8.97
CA ASP A 62 -7.62 5.97 -10.15
C ASP A 62 -8.58 5.94 -11.36
N TYR A 63 -8.19 5.27 -12.45
CA TYR A 63 -8.99 5.07 -13.65
C TYR A 63 -10.35 4.41 -13.36
N SER A 64 -11.41 4.90 -14.02
CA SER A 64 -12.79 4.38 -13.95
C SER A 64 -13.56 4.73 -15.22
#